data_AF-A0A4V1U9I0-F1
#
_entry.id   AF-A0A4V1U9I0-F1
#
_cell.length_a   1.000
_cell.length_b   1.000
_cell.length_c   1.000
_cell.angle_alpha   90.00
_cell.angle_beta   90.00
_cell.angle_gamma   90.00
#
_symmetry.space_group_name_H-M   'P 1'
#
loop_
_entity.id
_entity.type
_entity.pdbx_description
1 polymer ?
#
loop_
_entity_poly.entity_id
_entity_poly.type
_entity_poly.pdbx_seq_one_letter_code
_entity_poly.pdbx_strand_id
1 'polypeptide(L)'
;PQNDAPQIVFRKNRVAAADLRINLVRYNERKDSFVQRVKTMVAYLQATTCRSRFISHYFGDKAAVACGVCDNCLGKKQQQLSADEFTIIAKAIQQQLAINHLTAEQLLVALPSIKKEKAWQVLQFLQAEKKILVSTEGLLHTTS
;
A
#
# COMPACT_ATOMS: atom_id res chain seq x y z
N PRO A 1 21.17 -11.01 71.15
CA PRO A 1 20.99 -9.85 70.25
C PRO A 1 20.00 -10.20 69.13
N GLN A 2 18.87 -9.50 69.08
CA GLN A 2 17.83 -9.68 68.07
C GLN A 2 18.16 -8.78 66.87
N ASN A 3 18.06 -9.31 65.65
CA ASN A 3 18.51 -8.64 64.43
C ASN A 3 17.29 -8.08 63.66
N ASP A 4 17.11 -6.75 63.67
CA ASP A 4 15.94 -6.03 63.15
C ASP A 4 16.09 -5.56 61.68
N ALA A 5 17.17 -5.94 60.99
CA ALA A 5 17.38 -5.55 59.60
C ALA A 5 16.49 -6.37 58.63
N PRO A 6 15.94 -5.74 57.57
CA PRO A 6 15.13 -6.43 56.58
C PRO A 6 15.96 -7.48 55.83
N GLN A 7 15.44 -8.72 55.75
CA GLN A 7 16.10 -9.84 55.10
C GLN A 7 15.40 -10.24 53.80
N ILE A 8 16.19 -10.49 52.76
CA ILE A 8 15.70 -11.11 51.52
C ILE A 8 15.80 -12.62 51.69
N VAL A 9 14.66 -13.30 51.63
CA VAL A 9 14.59 -14.76 51.69
C VAL A 9 14.04 -15.28 50.37
N PHE A 10 14.77 -16.20 49.74
CA PHE A 10 14.28 -16.90 48.56
C PHE A 10 13.15 -17.85 48.96
N ARG A 11 11.96 -17.65 48.39
CA ARG A 11 10.78 -18.51 48.66
C ARG A 11 10.89 -19.92 48.06
N LYS A 12 11.89 -20.16 47.21
CA LYS A 12 12.10 -21.43 46.51
C LYS A 12 13.58 -21.72 46.42
N ASN A 13 13.93 -22.99 46.55
CA ASN A 13 15.29 -23.46 46.32
C ASN A 13 15.69 -23.19 44.86
N ARG A 14 16.96 -22.82 44.66
CA ARG A 14 17.55 -22.76 43.34
C ARG A 14 17.62 -24.16 42.76
N VAL A 15 17.03 -24.37 41.58
CA VAL A 15 17.15 -25.64 40.85
C VAL A 15 18.57 -25.75 40.28
N ALA A 16 19.23 -26.89 40.49
CA ALA A 16 20.54 -27.14 39.90
C ALA A 16 20.43 -27.15 38.36
N ALA A 17 21.45 -26.68 37.65
CA ALA A 17 21.41 -26.60 36.19
C ALA A 17 21.17 -27.97 35.53
N ALA A 18 21.68 -29.05 36.14
CA ALA A 18 21.47 -30.43 35.66
C ALA A 18 20.00 -30.89 35.73
N ASP A 19 19.21 -30.32 36.65
CA ASP A 19 17.80 -30.65 36.85
C ASP A 19 16.85 -29.73 36.07
N LEU A 20 17.40 -28.71 35.39
CA LEU A 20 16.64 -27.79 34.58
C LEU A 20 16.19 -28.48 33.28
N ARG A 21 14.93 -28.91 33.25
CA ARG A 21 14.31 -29.50 32.06
C ARG A 21 13.47 -28.46 31.31
N ILE A 22 13.87 -28.15 30.08
CA ILE A 22 13.06 -27.35 29.16
C ILE A 22 12.16 -28.30 28.37
N ASN A 23 10.85 -28.03 28.37
CA ASN A 23 9.95 -28.71 27.44
C ASN A 23 10.18 -28.17 26.03
N LEU A 24 11.06 -28.86 25.27
CA LEU A 24 11.45 -28.45 23.93
C LEU A 24 10.28 -28.45 22.94
N VAL A 25 9.29 -29.34 23.12
CA VAL A 25 8.09 -29.38 22.28
C VAL A 25 7.32 -28.07 22.41
N ARG A 26 6.97 -27.66 23.63
CA ARG A 26 6.28 -26.38 23.89
C ARG A 26 7.13 -25.17 23.50
N TYR A 27 8.44 -25.25 23.69
CA TYR A 27 9.34 -24.19 23.25
C TYR A 27 9.28 -23.99 21.73
N ASN A 28 9.34 -25.08 20.96
CA ASN A 28 9.27 -25.04 19.51
C ASN A 28 7.91 -24.55 19.01
N GLU A 29 6.79 -25.00 19.60
CA GLU A 29 5.44 -24.48 19.28
C GLU A 29 5.34 -22.96 19.44
N ARG A 30 5.91 -22.42 20.53
CA ARG A 30 5.96 -20.98 20.79
C ARG A 30 6.87 -20.26 19.80
N LYS A 31 8.01 -20.86 19.45
CA LYS A 31 8.94 -20.33 18.45
C LYS A 31 8.26 -20.24 17.08
N ASP A 32 7.56 -21.28 16.66
CA ASP A 32 6.87 -21.32 15.37
C ASP A 32 5.74 -20.28 15.30
N SER A 33 4.96 -20.18 16.39
CA SER A 33 3.92 -19.14 16.52
C SER A 33 4.51 -17.73 16.43
N PHE A 34 5.68 -17.50 17.04
CA PHE A 34 6.38 -16.22 16.97
C PHE A 34 6.89 -15.92 15.56
N VAL A 35 7.51 -16.91 14.90
CA VAL A 35 7.96 -16.80 13.50
C VAL A 35 6.78 -16.42 12.60
N GLN A 36 5.63 -17.05 12.79
CA GLN A 36 4.44 -16.76 11.99
C GLN A 36 3.93 -15.33 12.21
N ARG A 37 3.92 -14.84 13.46
CA ARG A 37 3.56 -13.44 13.75
C ARG A 37 4.50 -12.44 13.07
N VAL A 38 5.80 -12.72 13.06
CA VAL A 38 6.80 -11.87 12.39
C VAL A 38 6.56 -11.87 10.88
N LYS A 39 6.33 -13.04 10.27
CA LYS A 39 5.99 -13.15 8.83
C LYS A 39 4.75 -12.33 8.49
N THR A 40 3.71 -12.38 9.32
CA THR A 40 2.51 -11.57 9.12
C THR A 40 2.79 -10.06 9.21
N MET A 41 3.67 -9.64 10.13
CA MET A 41 4.07 -8.23 10.22
C MET A 41 4.85 -7.79 8.98
N VAL A 42 5.75 -8.61 8.44
CA VAL A 42 6.44 -8.33 7.18
C VAL A 42 5.43 -8.20 6.03
N ALA A 43 4.46 -9.12 5.95
CA ALA A 43 3.39 -9.05 4.95
C ALA A 43 2.53 -7.78 5.09
N TYR A 44 2.25 -7.33 6.32
CA TYR A 44 1.55 -6.07 6.57
C TYR A 44 2.31 -4.85 6.04
N LEU A 45 3.64 -4.82 6.20
CA LEU A 45 4.48 -3.73 5.69
C LEU A 45 4.46 -3.68 4.15
N GLN A 46 4.42 -4.83 3.49
CA GLN A 46 4.42 -4.98 2.03
C GLN A 46 3.00 -4.93 1.40
N ALA A 47 1.95 -4.86 2.22
CA ALA A 47 0.58 -4.94 1.73
C ALA A 47 0.21 -3.75 0.83
N THR A 48 -0.37 -4.04 -0.33
CA THR A 48 -0.95 -3.05 -1.27
C THR A 48 -2.47 -2.89 -1.11
N THR A 49 -3.08 -3.72 -0.24
CA THR A 49 -4.50 -3.66 0.15
C THR A 49 -4.72 -2.71 1.32
N CYS A 50 -5.97 -2.37 1.64
CA CYS A 50 -6.29 -1.54 2.80
C CYS A 50 -5.63 -2.06 4.10
N ARG A 51 -4.85 -1.22 4.78
CA ARG A 51 -4.11 -1.57 6.00
C ARG A 51 -5.05 -1.94 7.16
N SER A 52 -6.08 -1.14 7.40
CA SER A 52 -7.05 -1.41 8.47
C SER A 52 -7.76 -2.75 8.26
N ARG A 53 -8.13 -3.07 7.01
CA ARG A 53 -8.71 -4.37 6.68
C ARG A 53 -7.74 -5.53 6.95
N PHE A 54 -6.46 -5.37 6.62
CA PHE A 54 -5.44 -6.38 6.94
C PHE A 54 -5.37 -6.64 8.45
N ILE A 55 -5.36 -5.57 9.26
CA ILE A 55 -5.33 -5.66 10.73
C ILE A 55 -6.59 -6.37 11.25
N SER A 56 -7.78 -5.98 10.78
CA SER A 56 -9.04 -6.64 11.17
C SER A 56 -9.04 -8.14 10.84
N HIS A 57 -8.57 -8.51 9.64
CA HIS A 57 -8.46 -9.91 9.21
C HIS A 57 -7.52 -10.70 10.12
N TYR A 58 -6.37 -10.11 10.51
CA TYR A 58 -5.44 -10.74 11.44
C TYR A 58 -6.06 -11.01 12.83
N PHE A 59 -6.94 -10.13 13.31
CA PHE A 59 -7.67 -10.31 14.57
C PHE A 59 -8.99 -11.09 14.44
N GLY A 60 -9.28 -11.66 13.27
CA GLY A 60 -10.39 -12.60 13.06
C GLY A 60 -11.65 -12.00 12.43
N ASP A 61 -11.70 -10.69 12.15
CA ASP A 61 -12.83 -10.08 11.44
C ASP A 61 -12.62 -10.21 9.92
N LYS A 62 -13.20 -11.25 9.33
CA LYS A 62 -13.13 -11.51 7.88
C LYS A 62 -14.05 -10.61 7.05
N ALA A 63 -15.06 -9.99 7.68
CA ALA A 63 -16.04 -9.14 7.01
C ALA A 63 -15.55 -7.70 6.83
N ALA A 64 -14.38 -7.36 7.38
CA ALA A 64 -13.81 -6.02 7.27
C ALA A 64 -13.72 -5.52 5.83
N VAL A 65 -14.30 -4.34 5.60
CA VAL A 65 -14.27 -3.63 4.32
C VAL A 65 -13.10 -2.64 4.26
N ALA A 66 -12.86 -2.05 3.09
CA ALA A 66 -11.82 -1.03 2.95
C ALA A 66 -12.17 0.22 3.79
N CYS A 67 -11.22 0.72 4.59
CA CYS A 67 -11.47 1.82 5.52
C CYS A 67 -11.55 3.21 4.88
N GLY A 68 -11.08 3.38 3.65
CA GLY A 68 -11.09 4.66 2.94
C GLY A 68 -10.07 5.71 3.41
N VAL A 69 -9.41 5.51 4.56
CA VAL A 69 -8.56 6.54 5.21
C VAL A 69 -7.07 6.20 5.32
N CYS A 70 -6.66 4.93 5.12
CA CYS A 70 -5.24 4.57 5.12
C CYS A 70 -4.53 5.00 3.82
N ASP A 71 -3.19 5.08 3.85
CA ASP A 71 -2.31 5.35 2.71
C ASP A 71 -2.70 4.58 1.44
N ASN A 72 -2.89 3.26 1.54
CA ASN A 72 -3.28 2.44 0.39
C ASN A 72 -4.67 2.79 -0.17
N CYS A 73 -5.61 3.18 0.68
CA CYS A 73 -6.93 3.64 0.23
C CYS A 73 -6.87 5.02 -0.40
N LEU A 74 -6.10 5.93 0.19
CA LEU A 74 -5.91 7.29 -0.32
C LEU A 74 -5.18 7.28 -1.67
N GLY A 75 -4.14 6.47 -1.82
CA GLY A 75 -3.44 6.27 -3.09
C GLY A 75 -4.38 5.77 -4.20
N LYS A 76 -5.22 4.78 -3.89
CA LYS A 76 -6.24 4.29 -4.84
C LYS A 76 -7.27 5.36 -5.20
N LYS A 77 -7.73 6.17 -4.24
CA LYS A 77 -8.68 7.26 -4.50
C LYS A 77 -8.09 8.36 -5.39
N GLN A 78 -6.80 8.66 -5.25
CA GLN A 78 -6.12 9.63 -6.12
C GLN A 78 -6.02 9.15 -7.58
N GLN A 79 -5.91 7.83 -7.77
CA GLN A 79 -5.90 7.18 -9.09
C GLN A 79 -7.30 6.89 -9.65
N GLN A 80 -8.36 7.04 -8.85
CA GLN A 80 -9.72 6.89 -9.36
C GLN A 80 -10.10 8.14 -10.16
N LEU A 81 -10.35 7.89 -11.43
CA LEU A 81 -10.84 8.84 -12.40
C LEU A 81 -12.35 8.64 -12.53
N SER A 82 -13.15 9.65 -12.21
CA SER A 82 -14.59 9.56 -12.48
C SER A 82 -14.88 9.62 -13.99
N ALA A 83 -16.07 9.19 -14.42
CA ALA A 83 -16.47 9.31 -15.82
C ALA A 83 -16.50 10.78 -16.29
N ASP A 84 -16.97 11.69 -15.44
CA ASP A 84 -16.99 13.12 -15.72
C ASP A 84 -15.56 13.70 -15.81
N GLU A 85 -14.68 13.33 -14.87
CA GLU A 85 -13.28 13.74 -14.94
C GLU A 85 -12.59 13.19 -16.19
N PHE A 86 -12.85 11.92 -16.54
CA PHE A 86 -12.34 11.31 -17.76
C PHE A 86 -12.77 12.10 -18.99
N THR A 87 -14.06 12.41 -19.12
CA THR A 87 -14.57 13.14 -20.30
C THR A 87 -14.01 14.56 -20.39
N ILE A 88 -13.90 15.27 -19.27
CA ILE A 88 -13.29 16.61 -19.22
C ILE A 88 -11.82 16.55 -19.66
N ILE A 89 -11.04 15.62 -19.10
CA ILE A 89 -9.61 15.48 -19.41
C ILE A 89 -9.42 15.02 -20.85
N ALA A 90 -10.21 14.05 -21.33
CA ALA A 90 -10.13 13.55 -22.70
C ALA A 90 -10.42 14.66 -23.72
N LYS A 91 -11.46 15.48 -23.46
CA LYS A 91 -11.79 16.63 -24.31
C LYS A 91 -10.67 17.67 -24.29
N ALA A 92 -10.10 17.98 -23.13
CA ALA A 92 -8.98 18.92 -23.02
C ALA A 92 -7.73 18.44 -23.79
N ILE A 93 -7.41 17.15 -23.69
CA ILE A 93 -6.31 16.53 -24.45
C ILE A 93 -6.57 16.62 -25.96
N GLN A 94 -7.77 16.23 -26.41
CA GLN A 94 -8.13 16.29 -27.84
C GLN A 94 -8.10 17.72 -28.38
N GLN A 95 -8.57 18.71 -27.61
CA GLN A 95 -8.52 20.12 -28.02
C GLN A 95 -7.10 20.65 -28.17
N GLN A 96 -6.19 20.29 -27.25
CA GLN A 96 -4.78 20.69 -27.35
C GLN A 96 -4.09 20.04 -28.55
N LEU A 97 -4.34 18.74 -28.77
CA LEU A 97 -3.76 17.99 -29.89
C LEU A 97 -4.37 18.35 -31.26
N ALA A 98 -5.56 18.95 -31.30
CA ALA A 98 -6.16 19.48 -32.52
C ALA A 98 -5.50 20.79 -32.98
N ILE A 99 -4.90 21.55 -32.06
CA ILE A 99 -4.24 22.83 -32.36
C ILE A 99 -2.75 22.62 -32.61
N ASN A 100 -2.09 21.78 -31.80
CA ASN A 100 -0.64 21.57 -31.84
C ASN A 100 -0.28 20.09 -31.72
N HIS A 101 0.74 19.66 -32.48
CA HIS A 101 1.41 18.38 -32.24
C HIS A 101 2.35 18.54 -31.04
N LEU A 102 1.99 17.92 -29.92
CA LEU A 102 2.73 18.03 -28.67
C LEU A 102 3.32 16.67 -28.27
N THR A 103 4.48 16.71 -27.63
CA THR A 103 4.96 15.54 -26.87
C THR A 103 4.10 15.36 -25.62
N ALA A 104 4.16 14.16 -25.04
CA ALA A 104 3.40 13.87 -23.82
C ALA A 104 3.79 14.79 -22.65
N GLU A 105 5.06 15.19 -22.56
CA GLU A 105 5.54 16.13 -21.53
C GLU A 105 5.00 17.54 -21.74
N GLN A 106 5.02 18.04 -22.98
CA GLN A 106 4.48 19.37 -23.31
C GLN A 106 2.96 19.44 -23.09
N LEU A 107 2.24 18.36 -23.40
CA LEU A 107 0.80 18.25 -23.15
C LEU A 107 0.49 18.35 -21.64
N LEU A 108 1.30 17.71 -20.78
CA LEU A 108 1.13 17.79 -19.33
C LEU A 108 1.42 19.20 -18.80
N VAL A 109 2.37 19.93 -19.38
CA VAL A 109 2.64 21.33 -19.03
C VAL A 109 1.52 22.26 -19.47
N ALA A 110 0.89 21.99 -20.63
CA ALA A 110 -0.22 22.77 -21.15
C ALA A 110 -1.54 22.59 -20.36
N LEU A 111 -1.62 21.59 -19.46
CA LEU A 111 -2.80 21.26 -18.67
C LEU A 111 -2.54 21.38 -17.14
N PRO A 112 -2.21 22.57 -16.62
CA PRO A 112 -1.78 22.75 -15.23
C PRO A 112 -2.88 22.48 -14.19
N SER A 113 -4.15 22.55 -14.57
CA SER A 113 -5.30 22.29 -13.70
C SER A 113 -5.57 20.79 -13.46
N ILE A 114 -4.97 19.91 -14.26
CA ILE A 114 -5.19 18.46 -14.20
C ILE A 114 -3.99 17.80 -13.51
N LYS A 115 -4.24 16.93 -12.53
CA LYS A 115 -3.17 16.13 -11.90
C LYS A 115 -2.50 15.23 -12.94
N LYS A 116 -1.16 15.20 -12.94
CA LYS A 116 -0.35 14.46 -13.91
C LYS A 116 -0.75 12.99 -14.01
N GLU A 117 -1.05 12.36 -12.87
CA GLU A 117 -1.43 10.95 -12.81
C GLU A 117 -2.74 10.68 -13.57
N LYS A 118 -3.73 11.56 -13.41
CA LYS A 118 -5.03 11.46 -14.08
C LYS A 118 -4.90 11.75 -15.58
N ALA A 119 -4.13 12.76 -15.95
CA ALA A 119 -3.85 13.05 -17.36
C ALA A 119 -3.15 11.88 -18.07
N TRP A 120 -2.17 11.25 -17.41
CA TRP A 120 -1.46 10.09 -17.96
C TRP A 120 -2.38 8.89 -18.13
N GLN A 121 -3.25 8.63 -17.16
CA GLN A 121 -4.23 7.55 -17.24
C GLN A 121 -5.19 7.71 -18.42
N VAL A 122 -5.69 8.93 -18.65
CA VAL A 122 -6.55 9.23 -19.81
C VAL A 122 -5.78 9.12 -21.11
N LEU A 123 -4.54 9.63 -21.17
CA LEU A 123 -3.70 9.54 -22.35
C LEU A 123 -3.42 8.08 -22.74
N GLN A 124 -3.05 7.24 -21.77
CA GLN A 124 -2.84 5.80 -21.96
C GLN A 124 -4.11 5.12 -22.48
N PHE A 125 -5.28 5.46 -21.92
CA PHE A 125 -6.56 4.94 -22.39
C PHE A 125 -6.84 5.34 -23.83
N LEU A 126 -6.68 6.62 -24.20
CA LEU A 126 -6.91 7.11 -25.55
C LEU A 126 -5.94 6.49 -26.58
N GLN A 127 -4.69 6.20 -26.18
CA GLN A 127 -3.74 5.47 -27.02
C GLN A 127 -4.13 3.99 -27.18
N ALA A 128 -4.55 3.33 -26.10
CA ALA A 128 -5.00 1.93 -26.14
C ALA A 128 -6.23 1.76 -27.04
N GLU A 129 -7.16 2.73 -27.00
CA GLU A 129 -8.33 2.81 -27.88
C GLU A 129 -8.02 3.33 -29.30
N LYS A 130 -6.73 3.56 -29.62
CA LYS A 130 -6.26 4.09 -30.92
C LYS A 130 -6.85 5.44 -31.33
N LYS A 131 -7.36 6.23 -30.38
CA LYS A 131 -7.87 7.59 -30.62
C LYS A 131 -6.75 8.64 -30.73
N ILE A 132 -5.58 8.31 -30.18
CA ILE A 132 -4.36 9.12 -30.23
C ILE A 132 -3.21 8.21 -30.65
N LEU A 133 -2.40 8.67 -31.59
CA LEU A 133 -1.21 7.98 -32.08
C LEU A 133 0.05 8.79 -31.75
N VAL A 134 1.18 8.07 -31.67
CA VAL A 134 2.51 8.65 -31.44
C VAL A 134 3.29 8.50 -32.75
N SER A 135 3.81 9.62 -33.26
CA SER A 135 4.71 9.63 -34.41
C SER A 135 6.09 9.05 -34.05
N THR A 136 6.90 8.70 -35.04
CA THR A 136 8.30 8.27 -34.86
C THR A 136 9.16 9.31 -34.14
N GLU A 137 8.75 10.58 -34.14
CA GLU A 137 9.39 11.70 -33.45
C GLU A 137 8.86 11.95 -32.03
N GLY A 138 7.95 11.09 -31.52
CA GLY A 138 7.37 11.22 -30.18
C GLY A 138 6.21 12.22 -30.07
N LEU A 139 5.72 12.74 -31.20
CA LEU A 139 4.62 13.69 -31.26
C LEU A 139 3.24 12.98 -31.24
N LEU A 140 2.34 13.48 -30.40
CA LEU A 140 0.97 13.00 -30.29
C LEU A 140 0.07 13.65 -31.35
N HIS A 141 -0.80 12.85 -31.97
CA HIS A 141 -1.82 13.34 -32.91
C HIS A 141 -3.11 12.53 -32.77
N THR A 142 -4.25 13.19 -32.99
CA THR A 142 -5.57 12.55 -32.99
C THR A 142 -5.79 11.82 -34.31
N THR A 143 -6.34 10.59 -34.25
CA THR A 143 -6.89 9.95 -35.44
C THR A 143 -8.20 10.65 -35.81
N SER A 144 -8.26 11.25 -37.01
CA SER A 144 -9.53 11.72 -37.59
C SER A 144 -10.55 10.59 -37.70
#